data_AF-A0ABD6D2I4-F1
#
_entry.id   AF-A0ABD6D2I4-F1
#
_cell.length_a   1.000
_cell.length_b   1.000
_cell.length_c   1.000
_cell.angle_alpha   90.00
_cell.angle_beta   90.00
_cell.angle_gamma   90.00
#
_symmetry.space_group_name_H-M   'P 1'
#
loop_
_entity.id
_entity.type
_entity.pdbx_description
1 polymer ?
#
loop_
_entity_poly.entity_id
_entity_poly.type
_entity_poly.pdbx_seq_one_letter_code
_entity_poly.pdbx_strand_id
1 'polypeptide(L)'
;MTEVDQKIQLVREAGEIGLDLLECDTPPVSRYAPEGDDGVPIFQEDEQFWSAWTQARDLAAKFDDDPIVEEVRDDSVPHFAIHTRRQIGGERFANVGFVYGADGKCVINLEFKIEDGWRAINDYQKELTALDIGRQIAAVELAVLANELQSPAETLDYWMTQTLYSTRQSSWADDRKASPQTVSDRVRSAKEKLDFEEA
;
A
#
# COMPACT_ATOMS: atom_id res chain seq x y z
N MET A 1 -17.96 1.36 -12.73
CA MET A 1 -16.61 1.08 -12.22
C MET A 1 -16.70 -0.31 -11.63
N THR A 2 -16.01 -1.27 -12.24
CA THR A 2 -16.11 -2.69 -11.87
C THR A 2 -15.48 -2.92 -10.49
N GLU A 3 -15.77 -4.07 -9.86
CA GLU A 3 -15.11 -4.43 -8.59
C GLU A 3 -13.58 -4.49 -8.75
N VAL A 4 -13.11 -4.97 -9.91
CA VAL A 4 -11.70 -5.06 -10.24
C VAL A 4 -11.06 -3.67 -10.36
N ASP A 5 -11.73 -2.73 -11.02
CA ASP A 5 -11.26 -1.34 -11.10
C ASP A 5 -11.13 -0.71 -9.70
N GLN A 6 -12.10 -0.98 -8.81
CA GLN A 6 -12.06 -0.52 -7.42
C GLN A 6 -10.86 -1.12 -6.67
N LYS A 7 -10.64 -2.44 -6.79
CA LYS A 7 -9.48 -3.12 -6.18
C LYS A 7 -8.17 -2.50 -6.65
N ILE A 8 -8.00 -2.30 -7.95
CA ILE A 8 -6.81 -1.69 -8.53
C ILE A 8 -6.62 -0.24 -8.05
N GLN A 9 -7.68 0.55 -7.98
CA GLN A 9 -7.62 1.92 -7.46
C GLN A 9 -7.18 1.95 -6.00
N LEU A 10 -7.76 1.10 -5.14
CA LEU A 10 -7.37 1.03 -3.73
C LEU A 10 -5.92 0.57 -3.53
N VAL A 11 -5.45 -0.37 -4.35
CA VAL A 11 -4.04 -0.81 -4.33
C VAL A 11 -3.11 0.35 -4.60
N ARG A 12 -3.46 1.23 -5.54
CA ARG A 12 -2.66 2.42 -5.88
C ARG A 12 -2.70 3.47 -4.80
N GLU A 13 -3.89 3.78 -4.31
CA GLU A 13 -4.09 4.75 -3.22
C GLU A 13 -3.28 4.33 -1.99
N ALA A 14 -3.31 3.05 -1.61
CA ALA A 14 -2.48 2.51 -0.54
C ALA A 14 -0.97 2.63 -0.84
N GLY A 15 -0.56 2.39 -2.09
CA GLY A 15 0.81 2.56 -2.55
C GLY A 15 1.31 4.01 -2.45
N GLU A 16 0.49 4.97 -2.88
CA GLU A 16 0.78 6.40 -2.80
C GLU A 16 0.92 6.85 -1.35
N ILE A 17 0.00 6.44 -0.47
CA ILE A 17 0.12 6.72 0.96
C ILE A 17 1.37 6.07 1.55
N GLY A 18 1.70 4.85 1.15
CA GLY A 18 2.94 4.19 1.55
C GLY A 18 4.20 4.97 1.16
N LEU A 19 4.22 5.57 -0.04
CA LEU A 19 5.31 6.44 -0.48
C LEU A 19 5.38 7.74 0.33
N ASP A 20 4.24 8.37 0.59
CA ASP A 20 4.17 9.59 1.42
C ASP A 20 4.66 9.31 2.86
N LEU A 21 4.28 8.15 3.42
CA LEU A 21 4.75 7.70 4.74
C LEU A 21 6.26 7.41 4.74
N LEU A 22 6.82 6.95 3.63
CA LEU A 22 8.26 6.71 3.49
C LEU A 22 9.07 8.01 3.63
N GLU A 23 8.48 9.15 3.23
CA GLU A 23 9.11 10.47 3.26
C GLU A 23 8.94 11.20 4.61
N CYS A 24 8.15 10.65 5.55
CA CYS A 24 7.96 11.28 6.86
C CYS A 24 9.26 11.28 7.68
N ASP A 25 9.60 12.43 8.25
CA ASP A 25 10.67 12.53 9.24
C ASP A 25 10.17 12.07 10.61
N THR A 26 10.89 11.15 11.25
CA THR A 26 10.44 10.47 12.46
C THR A 26 11.52 10.54 13.53
N PRO A 27 11.71 11.72 14.17
CA PRO A 27 12.70 11.88 15.21
C PRO A 27 12.43 10.96 16.42
N PRO A 28 13.46 10.46 17.11
CA PRO A 28 13.28 9.77 18.38
C PRO A 28 12.62 10.70 19.40
N VAL A 29 11.78 10.13 20.26
CA VAL A 29 11.10 10.85 21.34
C VAL A 29 12.12 11.22 22.42
N SER A 30 12.01 12.45 22.90
CA SER A 30 12.78 12.99 24.01
C SER A 30 12.61 12.12 25.26
N ARG A 31 13.70 11.93 26.00
CA ARG A 31 13.71 11.08 27.20
C ARG A 31 14.03 11.87 28.45
N TYR A 32 13.32 11.58 29.53
CA TYR A 32 13.68 12.03 30.87
C TYR A 32 14.70 11.03 31.44
N ALA A 33 15.95 11.46 31.61
CA ALA A 33 16.98 10.64 32.25
C ALA A 33 17.33 11.21 33.63
N PRO A 34 16.86 10.60 34.74
CA PRO A 34 17.55 10.73 36.01
C PRO A 34 18.94 10.08 35.88
N GLU A 35 19.96 10.61 36.57
CA GLU A 35 21.35 10.16 36.43
C GLU A 35 21.49 8.62 36.48
N GLY A 36 22.04 8.01 35.43
CA GLY A 36 22.42 6.60 35.40
C GLY A 36 21.45 5.62 34.75
N ASP A 37 20.37 6.08 34.09
CA ASP A 37 19.40 5.24 33.38
C ASP A 37 19.20 5.70 31.91
N ASP A 38 18.70 4.80 31.05
CA ASP A 38 18.43 5.04 29.61
C ASP A 38 17.24 5.99 29.37
N GLY A 39 16.62 6.47 30.46
CA GLY A 39 15.55 7.45 30.50
C GLY A 39 14.20 6.94 29.99
N VAL A 40 13.12 7.56 30.46
CA VAL A 40 11.75 7.23 30.05
C VAL A 40 11.30 8.19 28.93
N PRO A 41 10.74 7.71 27.80
CA PRO A 41 10.19 8.58 26.76
C PRO A 41 9.12 9.54 27.29
N ILE A 42 9.20 10.82 26.92
CA ILE A 42 8.27 11.88 27.34
C ILE A 42 7.41 12.31 26.15
N PHE A 43 6.45 11.48 25.76
CA PHE A 43 5.58 11.82 24.62
C PHE A 43 4.81 13.13 24.82
N GLN A 44 4.28 13.38 26.02
CA GLN A 44 3.34 14.48 26.28
C GLN A 44 3.91 15.88 26.01
N GLU A 45 5.21 16.06 26.21
CA GLU A 45 5.89 17.35 26.10
C GLU A 45 6.72 17.47 24.82
N ASP A 46 6.82 16.40 24.02
CA ASP A 46 7.65 16.38 22.82
C ASP A 46 6.92 16.92 21.59
N GLU A 47 7.13 18.22 21.32
CA GLU A 47 6.55 18.90 20.16
C GLU A 47 7.02 18.30 18.81
N GLN A 48 8.26 17.79 18.73
CA GLN A 48 8.78 17.22 17.47
C GLN A 48 8.09 15.90 17.15
N PHE A 49 7.92 15.05 18.16
CA PHE A 49 7.14 13.83 18.05
C PHE A 49 5.70 14.12 17.64
N TRP A 50 4.99 15.02 18.32
CA TRP A 50 3.58 15.28 18.01
C TRP A 50 3.39 15.87 16.61
N SER A 51 4.31 16.72 16.16
CA SER A 51 4.29 17.23 14.79
C SER A 51 4.45 16.09 13.77
N ALA A 52 5.47 15.25 13.94
CA ALA A 52 5.77 14.13 13.04
C ALA A 52 4.64 13.07 13.04
N TRP A 53 4.19 12.68 14.23
CA TRP A 53 3.09 11.73 14.41
C TRP A 53 1.79 12.23 13.77
N THR A 54 1.42 13.50 14.00
CA THR A 54 0.21 14.07 13.41
C THR A 54 0.27 14.06 11.89
N GLN A 55 1.41 14.41 11.30
CA GLN A 55 1.60 14.34 9.85
C GLN A 55 1.42 12.92 9.31
N ALA A 56 2.13 11.94 9.87
CA ALA A 56 2.05 10.55 9.41
C ALA A 56 0.64 9.95 9.62
N ARG A 57 0.03 10.23 10.78
CA ARG A 57 -1.34 9.84 11.09
C ARG A 57 -2.32 10.41 10.08
N ASP A 58 -2.24 11.70 9.77
CA ASP A 58 -3.16 12.36 8.87
C ASP A 58 -2.99 11.88 7.42
N LEU A 59 -1.78 11.46 7.02
CA LEU A 59 -1.54 10.79 5.74
C LEU A 59 -2.23 9.43 5.69
N ALA A 60 -1.98 8.57 6.67
CA ALA A 60 -2.60 7.24 6.73
C ALA A 60 -4.13 7.32 6.83
N ALA A 61 -4.66 8.26 7.62
CA ALA A 61 -6.08 8.49 7.81
C ALA A 61 -6.82 8.88 6.51
N LYS A 62 -6.13 9.36 5.46
CA LYS A 62 -6.79 9.59 4.16
C LYS A 62 -7.31 8.31 3.51
N PHE A 63 -6.77 7.15 3.89
CA PHE A 63 -7.13 5.88 3.29
C PHE A 63 -8.49 5.35 3.77
N ASP A 64 -8.98 5.77 4.94
CA ASP A 64 -10.17 5.20 5.60
C ASP A 64 -10.99 6.29 6.28
N ASP A 65 -12.31 6.11 6.29
CA ASP A 65 -13.25 7.03 6.94
C ASP A 65 -13.29 6.84 8.47
N ASP A 66 -12.82 5.68 8.99
CA ASP A 66 -12.82 5.34 10.43
C ASP A 66 -11.47 4.72 10.88
N PRO A 67 -10.37 5.50 10.89
CA PRO A 67 -9.06 5.01 11.28
C PRO A 67 -8.99 4.68 12.77
N ILE A 68 -8.34 3.57 13.11
CA ILE A 68 -8.07 3.15 14.49
C ILE A 68 -6.70 3.68 14.90
N VAL A 69 -6.66 4.42 16.02
CA VAL A 69 -5.41 4.92 16.60
C VAL A 69 -5.15 4.21 17.93
N GLU A 70 -3.95 3.70 18.10
CA GLU A 70 -3.52 2.98 19.29
C GLU A 70 -2.26 3.61 19.91
N GLU A 71 -2.19 3.55 21.23
CA GLU A 71 -1.04 3.96 22.01
C GLU A 71 -0.62 2.78 22.89
N VAL A 72 0.62 2.32 22.72
CA VAL A 72 1.17 1.18 23.45
C VAL A 72 2.37 1.65 24.27
N ARG A 73 2.20 1.68 25.60
CA ARG A 73 3.24 2.16 26.54
C ARG A 73 4.03 1.06 27.23
N ASP A 74 3.48 -0.14 27.32
CA ASP A 74 4.04 -1.25 28.12
C ASP A 74 4.95 -2.19 27.31
N ASP A 75 5.33 -1.80 26.10
CA ASP A 75 6.22 -2.58 25.23
C ASP A 75 7.69 -2.17 25.43
N SER A 76 8.60 -3.04 24.99
CA SER A 76 10.05 -2.80 24.96
C SER A 76 10.43 -1.49 24.25
N VAL A 77 9.65 -1.09 23.26
CA VAL A 77 9.67 0.24 22.65
C VAL A 77 8.23 0.77 22.64
N PRO A 78 7.90 1.74 23.53
CA PRO A 78 6.60 2.41 23.49
C PRO A 78 6.34 3.02 22.12
N HIS A 79 5.12 2.95 21.62
CA HIS A 79 4.80 3.40 20.27
C HIS A 79 3.36 3.88 20.11
N PHE A 80 3.15 4.63 19.03
CA PHE A 80 1.83 4.99 18.52
C PHE A 80 1.61 4.28 17.20
N ALA A 81 0.38 3.83 16.96
CA ALA A 81 0.02 3.15 15.74
C ALA A 81 -1.30 3.70 15.17
N ILE A 82 -1.39 3.73 13.85
CA ILE A 82 -2.64 3.98 13.12
C ILE A 82 -2.87 2.80 12.19
N HIS A 83 -4.10 2.32 12.18
CA HIS A 83 -4.57 1.24 11.32
C HIS A 83 -5.80 1.71 10.56
N THR A 84 -5.71 1.63 9.25
CA THR A 84 -6.78 1.98 8.32
C THR A 84 -7.14 0.77 7.47
N ARG A 85 -8.39 0.69 7.04
CA ARG A 85 -8.90 -0.43 6.25
C ARG A 85 -9.89 0.04 5.19
N ARG A 86 -9.87 -0.61 4.05
CA ARG A 86 -10.88 -0.42 3.01
C ARG A 86 -11.55 -1.72 2.64
N GLN A 87 -12.84 -1.62 2.37
CA GLN A 87 -13.71 -2.74 2.03
C GLN A 87 -14.19 -2.62 0.60
N ILE A 88 -14.41 -3.77 -0.03
CA ILE A 88 -15.07 -3.92 -1.32
C ILE A 88 -16.12 -5.02 -1.15
N GLY A 89 -17.36 -4.79 -1.59
CA GLY A 89 -18.44 -5.75 -1.41
C GLY A 89 -18.79 -6.07 0.06
N GLY A 90 -18.41 -5.22 1.01
CA GLY A 90 -18.55 -5.47 2.45
C GLY A 90 -17.45 -6.35 3.06
N GLU A 91 -16.48 -6.79 2.26
CA GLU A 91 -15.32 -7.55 2.72
C GLU A 91 -14.06 -6.68 2.77
N ARG A 92 -13.22 -6.93 3.77
CA ARG A 92 -11.95 -6.20 3.95
C ARG A 92 -10.99 -6.57 2.83
N PHE A 93 -10.54 -5.57 2.07
CA PHE A 93 -9.67 -5.76 0.92
C PHE A 93 -8.26 -5.22 1.15
N ALA A 94 -8.11 -4.01 1.70
CA ALA A 94 -6.81 -3.36 1.81
C ALA A 94 -6.62 -2.70 3.18
N ASN A 95 -5.38 -2.68 3.67
CA ASN A 95 -4.98 -2.04 4.93
C ASN A 95 -3.78 -1.13 4.69
N VAL A 96 -3.79 0.02 5.34
CA VAL A 96 -2.61 0.86 5.50
C VAL A 96 -2.40 1.10 6.99
N GLY A 97 -1.19 0.87 7.46
CA GLY A 97 -0.81 1.05 8.84
C GLY A 97 0.54 1.73 8.97
N PHE A 98 0.69 2.50 10.04
CA PHE A 98 1.95 3.13 10.39
C PHE A 98 2.15 3.01 11.89
N VAL A 99 3.30 2.48 12.30
CA VAL A 99 3.70 2.35 13.70
C VAL A 99 4.92 3.23 13.91
N TYR A 100 4.90 4.10 14.91
CA TYR A 100 5.97 5.02 15.26
C TYR A 100 6.44 4.75 16.69
N GLY A 101 7.62 4.13 16.81
CA GLY A 101 8.27 3.85 18.08
C GLY A 101 8.98 5.07 18.70
N ALA A 102 9.06 5.08 20.03
CA ALA A 102 9.76 6.10 20.80
C ALA A 102 11.24 6.25 20.41
N ASP A 103 11.85 5.24 19.80
CA ASP A 103 13.23 5.28 19.31
C ASP A 103 13.37 5.92 17.91
N GLY A 104 12.29 6.44 17.32
CA GLY A 104 12.29 7.04 15.99
C GLY A 104 12.28 6.02 14.85
N LYS A 105 12.13 4.72 15.15
CA LYS A 105 11.91 3.71 14.13
C LYS A 105 10.42 3.56 13.86
N CYS A 106 10.11 3.41 12.59
CA CYS A 106 8.75 3.28 12.13
C CYS A 106 8.58 2.05 11.26
N VAL A 107 7.39 1.46 11.30
CA VAL A 107 6.98 0.34 10.44
C VAL A 107 5.83 0.81 9.57
N ILE A 108 5.96 0.59 8.26
CA ILE A 108 4.87 0.80 7.30
C ILE A 108 4.25 -0.57 7.02
N ASN A 109 2.93 -0.67 7.16
CA ASN A 109 2.18 -1.88 6.85
C ASN A 109 1.16 -1.62 5.72
N LEU A 110 1.35 -2.24 4.56
CA LEU A 110 0.39 -2.24 3.45
C LEU A 110 -0.06 -3.68 3.20
N GLU A 111 -1.34 -4.00 3.40
CA GLU A 111 -1.83 -5.37 3.26
C GLU A 111 -2.99 -5.44 2.29
N PHE A 112 -3.01 -6.47 1.45
CA PHE A 112 -4.04 -6.68 0.44
C PHE A 112 -4.56 -8.11 0.49
N LYS A 113 -5.88 -8.26 0.48
CA LYS A 113 -6.56 -9.54 0.41
C LYS A 113 -6.54 -10.03 -1.03
N ILE A 114 -5.83 -11.13 -1.28
CA ILE A 114 -5.72 -11.78 -2.59
C ILE A 114 -6.09 -13.25 -2.41
N GLU A 115 -7.22 -13.66 -3.01
CA GLU A 115 -7.83 -14.99 -2.83
C GLU A 115 -7.92 -15.38 -1.33
N ASP A 116 -7.36 -16.53 -0.96
CA ASP A 116 -7.41 -17.10 0.39
C ASP A 116 -6.45 -16.42 1.39
N GLY A 117 -5.59 -15.50 0.94
CA GLY A 117 -4.49 -14.96 1.74
C GLY A 117 -4.44 -13.43 1.83
N TRP A 118 -3.66 -12.96 2.80
CA TRP A 118 -3.22 -11.57 2.86
C TRP A 118 -1.79 -11.48 2.33
N ARG A 119 -1.55 -10.55 1.42
CA ARG A 119 -0.22 -10.17 0.97
C ARG A 119 0.14 -8.86 1.64
N ALA A 120 1.26 -8.84 2.36
CA ALA A 120 1.68 -7.69 3.16
C ALA A 120 3.03 -7.13 2.69
N ILE A 121 3.16 -5.82 2.79
CA ILE A 121 4.40 -5.06 2.85
C ILE A 121 4.47 -4.59 4.30
N ASN A 122 5.27 -5.25 5.13
CA ASN A 122 5.36 -4.93 6.55
C ASN A 122 6.83 -4.91 6.92
N ASP A 123 7.40 -3.73 6.95
CA ASP A 123 8.82 -3.55 7.24
C ASP A 123 9.12 -2.17 7.80
N TYR A 124 10.32 -2.02 8.36
CA TYR A 124 10.79 -0.74 8.84
C TYR A 124 10.91 0.26 7.68
N GLN A 125 10.45 1.49 7.92
CA GLN A 125 10.53 2.59 6.96
C GLN A 125 11.95 2.77 6.39
N LYS A 126 12.98 2.59 7.23
CA LYS A 126 14.40 2.73 6.83
C LYS A 126 14.92 1.57 5.98
N GLU A 127 14.22 0.43 5.97
CA GLU A 127 14.57 -0.77 5.20
C GLU A 127 13.79 -0.83 3.87
N LEU A 128 12.75 -0.01 3.72
CA LEU A 128 11.97 0.11 2.51
C LEU A 128 12.53 1.18 1.57
N THR A 129 12.43 0.91 0.26
CA THR A 129 12.62 1.92 -0.77
C THR A 129 11.34 2.16 -1.54
N ALA A 130 11.23 3.31 -2.21
CA ALA A 130 10.13 3.59 -3.13
C ALA A 130 9.99 2.51 -4.22
N LEU A 131 11.11 1.91 -4.64
CA LEU A 131 11.11 0.82 -5.60
C LEU A 131 10.52 -0.47 -5.03
N ASP A 132 10.74 -0.77 -3.75
CA ASP A 132 10.18 -1.95 -3.10
C ASP A 132 8.66 -1.83 -2.97
N ILE A 133 8.17 -0.67 -2.53
CA ILE A 133 6.74 -0.35 -2.51
C ILE A 133 6.17 -0.48 -3.93
N GLY A 134 6.75 0.21 -4.92
CA GLY A 134 6.26 0.19 -6.30
C GLY A 134 6.21 -1.22 -6.92
N ARG A 135 7.23 -2.06 -6.68
CA ARG A 135 7.25 -3.46 -7.15
C ARG A 135 6.14 -4.30 -6.53
N GLN A 136 5.88 -4.13 -5.24
CA GLN A 136 4.85 -4.89 -4.56
C GLN A 136 3.45 -4.44 -4.97
N ILE A 137 3.21 -3.13 -5.09
CA ILE A 137 1.97 -2.59 -5.65
C ILE A 137 1.70 -3.16 -7.05
N ALA A 138 2.68 -3.12 -7.96
CA ALA A 138 2.55 -3.72 -9.28
C ALA A 138 2.25 -5.23 -9.21
N ALA A 139 2.89 -5.96 -8.30
CA ALA A 139 2.67 -7.38 -8.14
C ALA A 139 1.28 -7.71 -7.53
N VAL A 140 0.71 -6.82 -6.72
CA VAL A 140 -0.67 -6.93 -6.21
C VAL A 140 -1.66 -6.63 -7.32
N GLU A 141 -1.46 -5.57 -8.10
CA GLU A 141 -2.31 -5.26 -9.27
C GLU A 141 -2.37 -6.43 -10.26
N LEU A 142 -1.20 -7.01 -10.59
CA LEU A 142 -1.12 -8.18 -11.45
C LEU A 142 -1.83 -9.40 -10.84
N ALA A 143 -1.76 -9.60 -9.53
CA ALA A 143 -2.45 -10.71 -8.87
C ALA A 143 -3.98 -10.54 -8.91
N VAL A 144 -4.48 -9.34 -8.62
CA VAL A 144 -5.91 -9.00 -8.75
C VAL A 144 -6.40 -9.32 -10.16
N LEU A 145 -5.69 -8.86 -11.19
CA LEU A 145 -6.07 -9.11 -12.59
C LEU A 145 -5.91 -10.58 -13.00
N ALA A 146 -4.91 -11.29 -12.48
CA ALA A 146 -4.67 -12.69 -12.81
C ALA A 146 -5.80 -13.60 -12.32
N ASN A 147 -6.38 -13.30 -11.16
CA ASN A 147 -7.50 -14.07 -10.59
C ASN A 147 -8.74 -14.03 -11.50
N GLU A 148 -9.00 -12.87 -12.11
CA GLU A 148 -10.17 -12.65 -12.97
C GLU A 148 -9.94 -13.17 -14.39
N LEU A 149 -8.75 -12.90 -14.94
CA LEU A 149 -8.46 -13.21 -16.34
C LEU A 149 -8.02 -14.65 -16.57
N GLN A 150 -7.48 -15.31 -15.52
CA GLN A 150 -6.98 -16.68 -15.53
C GLN A 150 -5.96 -16.96 -16.66
N SER A 151 -5.22 -15.92 -17.07
CA SER A 151 -4.32 -15.97 -18.22
C SER A 151 -3.16 -14.99 -18.02
N PRO A 152 -1.95 -15.46 -17.71
CA PRO A 152 -0.81 -14.58 -17.45
C PRO A 152 -0.48 -13.63 -18.62
N ALA A 153 -0.62 -14.11 -19.86
CA ALA A 153 -0.36 -13.31 -21.04
C ALA A 153 -1.43 -12.22 -21.24
N GLU A 154 -2.69 -12.53 -20.95
CA GLU A 154 -3.78 -11.57 -21.03
C GLU A 154 -3.70 -10.53 -19.91
N THR A 155 -3.39 -10.95 -18.69
CA THR A 155 -3.14 -10.09 -17.53
C THR A 155 -2.04 -9.06 -17.81
N LEU A 156 -0.87 -9.51 -18.28
CA LEU A 156 0.24 -8.60 -18.57
C LEU A 156 -0.12 -7.60 -19.68
N ASP A 157 -0.85 -8.05 -20.71
CA ASP A 157 -1.22 -7.21 -21.85
C ASP A 157 -2.21 -6.13 -21.48
N TYR A 158 -3.21 -6.52 -20.71
CA TYR A 158 -4.18 -5.61 -20.16
C TYR A 158 -3.50 -4.61 -19.22
N TRP A 159 -2.71 -5.11 -18.27
CA TRP A 159 -2.06 -4.30 -17.25
C TRP A 159 -1.14 -3.23 -17.85
N MET A 160 -0.30 -3.62 -18.82
CA MET A 160 0.65 -2.71 -19.49
C MET A 160 -0.03 -1.65 -20.35
N THR A 161 -1.20 -1.93 -20.91
CA THR A 161 -1.84 -1.06 -21.92
C THR A 161 -3.01 -0.24 -21.39
N GLN A 162 -3.58 -0.59 -20.24
CA GLN A 162 -4.70 0.15 -19.63
C GLN A 162 -4.29 0.91 -18.37
N THR A 163 -3.47 0.31 -17.52
CA THR A 163 -3.44 0.70 -16.09
C THR A 163 -2.34 1.70 -15.74
N LEU A 164 -1.20 1.72 -16.44
CA LEU A 164 -0.04 2.52 -16.00
C LEU A 164 0.71 3.26 -17.11
N TYR A 165 0.86 2.68 -18.30
CA TYR A 165 1.99 3.09 -19.14
C TYR A 165 1.65 3.97 -20.35
N SER A 166 0.37 4.24 -20.64
CA SER A 166 -0.06 4.89 -21.90
C SER A 166 0.55 4.26 -23.16
N THR A 167 1.20 3.10 -23.01
CA THR A 167 1.96 2.44 -24.04
C THR A 167 0.96 2.02 -25.07
N ARG A 168 1.05 2.62 -26.25
CA ARG A 168 0.25 2.20 -27.39
C ARG A 168 0.47 0.70 -27.56
N GLN A 169 -0.61 -0.06 -27.72
CA GLN A 169 -0.55 -1.52 -27.85
C GLN A 169 0.48 -1.98 -28.89
N SER A 170 0.71 -1.18 -29.95
CA SER A 170 1.77 -1.42 -30.94
C SER A 170 3.17 -1.42 -30.35
N SER A 171 3.51 -0.45 -29.49
CA SER A 171 4.82 -0.39 -28.83
C SER A 171 5.00 -1.55 -27.85
N TRP A 172 3.95 -1.89 -27.09
CA TRP A 172 3.99 -3.06 -26.20
C TRP A 172 4.13 -4.37 -26.97
N ALA A 173 3.52 -4.48 -28.15
CA ALA A 173 3.67 -5.62 -29.03
C ALA A 173 5.13 -5.81 -29.47
N ASP A 174 5.80 -4.72 -29.84
CA ASP A 174 7.21 -4.72 -30.22
C ASP A 174 8.10 -5.18 -29.06
N ASP A 175 7.92 -4.61 -27.86
CA ASP A 175 8.70 -4.96 -26.66
C ASP A 175 8.58 -6.44 -26.29
N ARG A 176 7.35 -6.98 -26.41
CA ARG A 176 7.07 -8.38 -26.10
C ARG A 176 7.34 -9.33 -27.27
N LYS A 177 7.73 -8.82 -28.43
CA LYS A 177 7.92 -9.59 -29.67
C LYS A 177 6.67 -10.39 -30.06
N ALA A 178 5.50 -9.78 -29.91
CA ALA A 178 4.20 -10.32 -30.30
C ALA A 178 3.60 -9.50 -31.46
N SER A 179 2.62 -10.05 -32.19
CA SER A 179 1.92 -9.24 -33.19
C SER A 179 0.99 -8.21 -32.51
N PRO A 180 0.84 -6.99 -33.06
CA PRO A 180 -0.12 -6.02 -32.54
C PRO A 180 -1.55 -6.56 -32.47
N GLN A 181 -1.92 -7.42 -33.42
CA GLN A 181 -3.23 -8.08 -33.45
C GLN A 181 -3.42 -8.99 -32.23
N THR A 182 -2.41 -9.81 -31.89
CA THR A 182 -2.45 -10.67 -30.70
C THR A 182 -2.62 -9.87 -29.41
N VAL A 183 -1.92 -8.73 -29.28
CA VAL A 183 -2.06 -7.84 -28.12
C VAL A 183 -3.47 -7.26 -28.05
N SER A 184 -3.96 -6.72 -29.17
CA SER A 184 -5.29 -6.12 -29.27
C SER A 184 -6.39 -7.13 -28.93
N ASP A 185 -6.31 -8.35 -29.46
CA ASP A 185 -7.29 -9.40 -29.19
C ASP A 185 -7.32 -9.80 -27.71
N ARG A 186 -6.15 -9.90 -27.06
CA ARG A 186 -6.05 -10.18 -25.62
C ARG A 186 -6.57 -9.04 -24.76
N VAL A 187 -6.22 -7.79 -25.09
CA VAL A 187 -6.72 -6.62 -24.34
C VAL A 187 -8.25 -6.51 -24.49
N ARG A 188 -8.80 -6.78 -25.68
CA ARG A 188 -10.25 -6.82 -25.88
C ARG A 188 -10.91 -7.93 -25.07
N SER A 189 -10.38 -9.15 -25.13
CA SER A 189 -10.87 -10.28 -24.33
C SER A 189 -10.84 -9.98 -22.83
N ALA A 190 -9.78 -9.33 -22.35
CA ALA A 190 -9.65 -8.95 -20.96
C ALA A 190 -10.74 -7.94 -20.55
N LYS A 191 -10.99 -6.91 -21.38
CA LYS A 191 -12.09 -5.96 -21.15
C LYS A 191 -13.44 -6.65 -21.10
N GLU A 192 -13.70 -7.52 -22.07
CA GLU A 192 -14.96 -8.27 -22.13
C GLU A 192 -15.19 -9.13 -20.87
N LYS A 193 -14.14 -9.73 -20.30
CA LYS A 193 -14.21 -10.50 -19.05
C LYS A 193 -14.39 -9.62 -17.81
N LEU A 194 -13.65 -8.51 -17.73
CA LEU A 194 -13.66 -7.62 -16.56
C LEU A 194 -14.93 -6.76 -16.50
N ASP A 195 -15.51 -6.42 -17.65
CA ASP A 195 -16.77 -5.69 -17.76
C ASP A 195 -18.00 -6.61 -17.61
N PHE A 196 -17.82 -7.94 -17.59
CA PHE A 196 -18.92 -8.89 -17.40
C PHE A 196 -19.28 -8.98 -15.92
N GLU A 197 -20.30 -8.24 -15.50
CA GLU A 197 -20.97 -8.49 -14.22
C GLU A 197 -21.77 -9.80 -14.35
N GLU A 198 -21.40 -10.85 -13.61
CA GLU A 198 -22.32 -11.98 -13.39
C GLU A 198 -23.59 -11.44 -12.72
N ALA A 199 -24.71 -11.54 -13.45
CA ALA A 199 -26.04 -11.10 -13.01
C ALA A 199 -26.68 -12.06 -12.00
#